data_AF-A0A1Q9MSB8-F1
#
_entry.id   AF-A0A1Q9MSB8-F1
#
_cell.length_a   1.000
_cell.length_b   1.000
_cell.length_c   1.000
_cell.angle_alpha   90.00
_cell.angle_beta   90.00
_cell.angle_gamma   90.00
#
_symmetry.space_group_name_H-M   'P 1'
#
loop_
_entity.id
_entity.type
_entity.pdbx_description
1 polymer ?
#
loop_
_entity_poly.entity_id
_entity_poly.type
_entity_poly.pdbx_seq_one_letter_code
_entity_poly.pdbx_strand_id
1 'polypeptide(L)'
;MRGKSKGIIVVVCVVLVASVGVLFGSMVYSQPITDENRIVAPERHSPKTAAGYERIINHTCANVSLIPPEWLQAVKSSWKLHYAHTSHGGQLTEGLGEIATANSTFAYEIRYDGVPTGTDAFGILDGQITDTYIEPQDY
;
A
#
# COMPACT_ATOMS: atom_id res chain seq x y z
N MET A 1 58.20 -21.05 -12.91
CA MET A 1 57.76 -21.25 -11.50
C MET A 1 56.64 -20.26 -11.20
N ARG A 2 55.37 -20.69 -11.35
CA ARG A 2 54.18 -19.82 -11.32
C ARG A 2 53.09 -20.59 -10.57
N GLY A 3 52.85 -20.25 -9.30
CA GLY A 3 51.90 -21.02 -8.48
C GLY A 3 51.76 -20.69 -6.99
N LYS A 4 52.28 -19.55 -6.49
CA LYS A 4 52.18 -19.20 -5.05
C LYS A 4 51.39 -17.92 -4.73
N SER A 5 51.01 -17.10 -5.71
CA SER A 5 50.36 -15.79 -5.45
C SER A 5 48.85 -15.85 -5.19
N LYS A 6 48.15 -16.88 -5.67
CA LYS A 6 46.69 -16.97 -5.51
C LYS A 6 46.24 -17.38 -4.10
N GLY A 7 47.01 -18.23 -3.41
CA GLY A 7 46.71 -18.66 -2.04
C GLY A 7 46.93 -17.56 -1.00
N ILE A 8 47.94 -16.72 -1.18
CA ILE A 8 48.26 -15.62 -0.25
C ILE A 8 47.15 -14.56 -0.25
N ILE A 9 46.59 -14.23 -1.41
CA ILE A 9 45.52 -13.23 -1.52
C ILE A 9 44.23 -13.72 -0.83
N VAL A 10 43.89 -15.00 -0.97
CA VAL A 10 42.71 -15.58 -0.31
C VAL A 10 42.89 -15.60 1.22
N VAL A 11 44.08 -15.96 1.71
CA VAL A 11 44.37 -15.96 3.15
C VAL A 11 44.34 -14.54 3.73
N VAL A 12 44.89 -13.54 3.01
CA VAL A 12 44.85 -12.13 3.45
C VAL A 12 43.41 -11.59 3.51
N CYS A 13 42.57 -11.90 2.52
CA CYS A 13 41.17 -11.48 2.55
C CYS A 13 40.37 -12.15 3.68
N VAL A 14 40.57 -13.44 3.94
CA VAL A 14 39.86 -14.14 5.03
C VAL A 14 40.28 -13.61 6.41
N VAL A 15 41.57 -13.31 6.60
CA VAL A 15 42.08 -12.72 7.86
C VAL A 15 41.59 -11.28 8.07
N LEU A 16 41.45 -10.48 7.01
CA LEU A 16 40.90 -9.13 7.08
C LEU A 16 39.39 -9.12 7.38
N VAL A 17 38.61 -10.04 6.81
CA VAL A 17 37.16 -10.13 7.08
C VAL A 17 36.90 -10.64 8.50
N ALA A 18 37.72 -11.57 9.00
CA ALA A 18 37.62 -12.07 10.37
C ALA A 18 38.02 -11.04 11.45
N SER A 19 38.94 -10.11 11.13
CA SER A 19 39.38 -9.07 12.09
C SER A 19 38.45 -7.86 12.15
N VAL A 20 37.69 -7.56 11.08
CA VAL A 20 36.62 -6.54 11.12
C VAL A 20 35.39 -7.05 11.88
N GLY A 21 35.08 -8.35 11.80
CA GLY A 21 33.92 -8.96 12.47
C GLY A 21 34.02 -9.04 14.01
N VAL A 22 35.23 -9.02 14.59
CA VAL A 22 35.42 -9.11 16.05
C VAL A 22 35.41 -7.74 16.73
N LEU A 23 35.58 -6.63 15.99
CA LEU A 23 35.58 -5.28 16.56
C LEU A 23 34.19 -4.60 16.61
N PHE A 24 33.16 -5.18 15.99
CA PHE A 24 31.77 -4.70 16.11
C PHE A 24 30.90 -5.53 17.08
N GLY A 25 31.50 -6.50 17.78
CA GLY A 25 30.77 -7.47 18.60
C GLY A 25 30.56 -7.12 20.08
N SER A 26 30.87 -5.91 20.54
CA SER A 26 30.78 -5.61 21.99
C SER A 26 30.51 -4.14 22.30
N MET A 27 29.25 -3.68 22.16
CA MET A 27 28.66 -2.71 23.08
C MET A 27 27.15 -2.58 22.92
N VAL A 28 26.40 -3.57 23.37
CA VAL A 28 25.04 -3.31 23.88
C VAL A 28 25.11 -3.59 25.38
N TYR A 29 25.61 -2.61 26.11
CA TYR A 29 25.53 -2.61 27.57
C TYR A 29 24.08 -2.27 27.93
N SER A 30 23.29 -3.29 28.21
CA SER A 30 21.92 -3.12 28.72
C SER A 30 22.03 -2.63 30.16
N GLN A 31 21.75 -1.34 30.37
CA GLN A 31 21.60 -0.79 31.72
C GLN A 31 20.39 -1.48 32.38
N PRO A 32 20.49 -1.94 33.64
CA PRO A 32 19.31 -2.39 34.36
C PRO A 32 18.35 -1.21 34.51
N ILE A 33 17.09 -1.38 34.11
CA ILE A 33 16.03 -0.38 34.34
C ILE A 33 15.85 -0.27 35.86
N THR A 34 16.30 0.83 36.45
CA THR A 34 15.92 1.20 37.81
C THR A 34 14.54 1.89 37.76
N ASP A 35 13.70 1.61 38.74
CA ASP A 35 12.26 2.01 38.85
C ASP A 35 12.04 3.53 38.96
N GLU A 36 13.10 4.33 38.84
CA GLU A 36 13.10 5.78 38.99
C GLU A 36 12.83 6.54 37.67
N ASN A 37 12.68 5.83 36.54
CA ASN A 37 12.24 6.40 35.26
C ASN A 37 10.93 5.79 34.72
N ARG A 38 10.03 5.37 35.62
CA ARG A 38 8.68 5.01 35.24
C ARG A 38 7.94 6.28 34.80
N ILE A 39 7.79 6.46 33.49
CA ILE A 39 6.85 7.44 32.92
C ILE A 39 5.50 7.16 33.55
N VAL A 40 5.09 8.02 34.50
CA VAL A 40 3.74 8.03 35.00
C VAL A 40 2.87 8.37 33.80
N ALA A 41 2.02 7.42 33.40
CA ALA A 41 1.06 7.64 32.32
C ALA A 41 0.32 8.95 32.60
N PRO A 42 0.21 9.86 31.61
CA PRO A 42 -0.52 11.11 31.82
C PRO A 42 -1.92 10.79 32.32
N GLU A 43 -2.42 11.61 33.27
CA GLU A 43 -3.79 11.51 33.77
C GLU A 43 -4.75 11.23 32.61
N ARG A 44 -5.56 10.17 32.77
CA ARG A 44 -6.64 9.86 31.84
C ARG A 44 -7.61 11.04 31.87
N HIS A 45 -7.44 11.93 30.91
CA HIS A 45 -8.42 12.95 30.63
C HIS A 45 -9.75 12.23 30.43
N SER A 46 -10.75 12.68 31.20
CA SER A 46 -12.17 12.33 31.07
C SER A 46 -12.52 12.12 29.59
N PRO A 47 -13.29 11.08 29.21
CA PRO A 47 -13.58 10.80 27.80
C PRO A 47 -14.27 12.03 27.22
N LYS A 48 -13.48 12.86 26.54
CA LYS A 48 -13.99 13.91 25.67
C LYS A 48 -14.84 13.16 24.67
N THR A 49 -16.16 13.36 24.72
CA THR A 49 -17.10 12.88 23.73
C THR A 49 -16.43 13.07 22.37
N ALA A 50 -16.07 11.96 21.72
CA ALA A 50 -15.46 12.00 20.42
C ALA A 50 -16.55 12.49 19.47
N ALA A 51 -16.66 13.80 19.31
CA ALA A 51 -17.42 14.39 18.22
C ALA A 51 -16.87 13.74 16.96
N GLY A 52 -17.72 12.95 16.28
CA GLY A 52 -17.36 12.30 15.04
C GLY A 52 -16.85 13.37 14.09
N TYR A 53 -15.57 13.32 13.76
CA TYR A 53 -15.03 14.22 12.77
C TYR A 53 -15.48 13.67 11.42
N GLU A 54 -16.44 14.35 10.81
CA GLU A 54 -16.65 14.24 9.37
C GLU A 54 -15.30 14.54 8.71
N ARG A 55 -14.72 13.55 8.03
CA ARG A 55 -13.48 13.73 7.28
C ARG A 55 -13.83 14.42 5.97
N ILE A 56 -13.83 15.76 5.98
CA ILE A 56 -13.86 16.53 4.75
C ILE A 56 -12.48 16.41 4.11
N ILE A 57 -12.38 15.64 3.02
CA ILE A 57 -11.17 15.54 2.22
C ILE A 57 -11.19 16.66 1.19
N ASN A 58 -10.19 17.52 1.23
CA ASN A 58 -10.03 18.56 0.21
C ASN A 58 -9.46 17.96 -1.07
N HIS A 59 -10.25 17.93 -2.13
CA HIS A 59 -9.86 17.44 -3.44
C HIS A 59 -9.34 18.53 -4.40
N THR A 60 -9.13 19.78 -3.96
CA THR A 60 -8.63 20.87 -4.83
C THR A 60 -7.20 20.65 -5.34
N CYS A 61 -6.46 19.70 -4.76
CA CYS A 61 -5.14 19.30 -5.25
C CYS A 61 -5.20 18.32 -6.43
N ALA A 62 -6.35 17.71 -6.72
CA ALA A 62 -6.51 16.75 -7.80
C ALA A 62 -7.22 17.41 -8.99
N ASN A 63 -6.45 17.79 -10.02
CA ASN A 63 -7.00 18.27 -11.28
C ASN A 63 -7.03 17.13 -12.32
N VAL A 64 -8.19 16.51 -12.48
CA VAL A 64 -8.39 15.38 -13.40
C VAL A 64 -8.24 15.75 -14.87
N SER A 65 -8.33 17.04 -15.23
CA SER A 65 -8.09 17.52 -16.60
C SER A 65 -6.63 17.47 -17.02
N LEU A 66 -5.70 17.25 -16.08
CA LEU A 66 -4.28 17.06 -16.38
C LEU A 66 -3.94 15.62 -16.78
N ILE A 67 -4.90 14.68 -16.68
CA ILE A 67 -4.69 13.29 -17.08
C ILE A 67 -4.65 13.23 -18.61
N PRO A 68 -3.56 12.74 -19.23
CA PRO A 68 -3.47 12.62 -20.67
C PRO A 68 -4.54 11.64 -21.22
N PRO A 69 -5.23 11.98 -22.33
CA PRO A 69 -6.27 11.12 -22.91
C PRO A 69 -5.77 9.72 -23.28
N GLU A 70 -4.51 9.59 -23.70
CA GLU A 70 -3.90 8.31 -24.04
C GLU A 70 -3.79 7.37 -22.83
N TRP A 71 -3.64 7.90 -21.61
CA TRP A 71 -3.62 7.09 -20.40
C TRP A 71 -5.01 6.57 -20.05
N LEU A 72 -6.04 7.39 -20.27
CA LEU A 72 -7.43 6.96 -20.10
C LEU A 72 -7.79 5.85 -21.10
N GLN A 73 -7.42 6.02 -22.37
CA GLN A 73 -7.60 4.96 -23.36
C GLN A 73 -6.85 3.69 -22.98
N ALA A 74 -5.57 3.79 -22.61
CA ALA A 74 -4.76 2.63 -22.25
C ALA A 74 -5.34 1.86 -21.05
N VAL A 75 -5.84 2.56 -20.03
CA VAL A 75 -6.48 1.93 -18.87
C VAL A 75 -7.78 1.24 -19.27
N LYS A 76 -8.65 1.89 -20.05
CA LYS A 76 -9.92 1.29 -20.47
C LYS A 76 -9.73 0.07 -21.37
N SER A 77 -8.74 0.09 -22.26
CA SER A 77 -8.47 -0.99 -23.21
C SER A 77 -7.72 -2.17 -22.61
N SER A 78 -6.78 -1.91 -21.69
CA SER A 78 -5.77 -2.90 -21.31
C SER A 78 -5.91 -3.40 -19.87
N TRP A 79 -6.67 -2.70 -19.04
CA TRP A 79 -6.80 -3.01 -17.62
C TRP A 79 -8.25 -3.23 -17.22
N LYS A 80 -8.41 -4.06 -16.21
CA LYS A 80 -9.66 -4.29 -15.48
C LYS A 80 -9.31 -4.37 -14.00
N LEU A 81 -10.16 -3.79 -13.16
CA LEU A 81 -9.97 -3.80 -11.72
C LEU A 81 -10.86 -4.87 -11.10
N HIS A 82 -10.29 -5.76 -10.31
CA HIS A 82 -11.05 -6.58 -9.38
C HIS A 82 -11.09 -5.85 -8.03
N TYR A 83 -12.28 -5.48 -7.59
CA TYR A 83 -12.53 -4.69 -6.38
C TYR A 83 -13.75 -5.21 -5.64
N ALA A 84 -13.67 -6.41 -5.04
CA ALA A 84 -14.81 -7.00 -4.34
C ALA A 84 -14.87 -6.55 -2.88
N HIS A 85 -15.53 -5.43 -2.65
CA HIS A 85 -15.52 -4.76 -1.34
C HIS A 85 -16.69 -5.17 -0.45
N THR A 86 -16.53 -5.04 0.87
CA THR A 86 -17.61 -5.24 1.85
C THR A 86 -17.81 -4.00 2.72
N SER A 87 -19.03 -3.85 3.25
CA SER A 87 -19.47 -2.79 4.18
C SER A 87 -19.33 -1.33 3.69
N HIS A 88 -18.14 -0.74 3.77
CA HIS A 88 -17.87 0.69 3.57
C HIS A 88 -17.02 0.99 2.32
N GLY A 89 -16.66 -0.03 1.53
CA GLY A 89 -15.82 0.16 0.33
C GLY A 89 -16.49 0.89 -0.84
N GLY A 90 -17.82 1.07 -0.81
CA GLY A 90 -18.57 1.71 -1.89
C GLY A 90 -18.18 3.16 -2.18
N GLN A 91 -17.46 3.80 -1.25
CA GLN A 91 -16.99 5.18 -1.43
C GLN A 91 -16.18 5.39 -2.71
N LEU A 92 -15.40 4.39 -3.16
CA LEU A 92 -14.64 4.49 -4.40
C LEU A 92 -15.54 4.42 -5.64
N THR A 93 -16.51 3.50 -5.66
CA THR A 93 -17.42 3.34 -6.79
C THR A 93 -18.43 4.48 -6.87
N GLU A 94 -18.88 5.00 -5.73
CA GLU A 94 -19.75 6.17 -5.65
C GLU A 94 -19.03 7.46 -6.09
N GLY A 95 -17.80 7.69 -5.62
CA GLY A 95 -16.98 8.80 -6.09
C GLY A 95 -16.67 8.72 -7.59
N LEU A 96 -16.44 7.52 -8.13
CA LEU A 96 -16.29 7.31 -9.57
C LEU A 96 -17.58 7.65 -10.34
N GLY A 97 -18.75 7.31 -9.78
CA GLY A 97 -20.07 7.69 -10.29
C GLY A 97 -20.26 9.19 -10.43
N GLU A 98 -19.89 9.95 -9.40
CA GLU A 98 -19.95 11.42 -9.40
C GLU A 98 -19.02 12.01 -10.47
N ILE A 99 -17.78 11.52 -10.58
CA ILE A 99 -16.83 11.98 -11.59
C ILE A 99 -17.33 11.70 -13.01
N ALA A 100 -17.86 10.51 -13.26
CA ALA A 100 -18.37 10.12 -14.57
C ALA A 100 -19.64 10.91 -14.97
N THR A 101 -20.49 11.22 -13.99
CA THR A 101 -21.68 12.09 -14.18
C THR A 101 -21.26 13.50 -14.57
N ALA A 102 -20.22 14.05 -13.93
CA ALA A 102 -19.68 15.36 -14.28
C ALA A 102 -18.94 15.37 -15.63
N ASN A 103 -18.29 14.25 -16.00
CA ASN A 103 -17.56 14.12 -17.26
C ASN A 103 -17.53 12.66 -17.76
N SER A 104 -18.27 12.39 -18.82
CA SER A 104 -18.40 11.06 -19.44
C SER A 104 -17.10 10.47 -19.99
N THR A 105 -16.04 11.27 -20.11
CA THR A 105 -14.69 10.78 -20.45
C THR A 105 -14.22 9.72 -19.43
N PHE A 106 -14.66 9.81 -18.18
CA PHE A 106 -14.35 8.87 -17.10
C PHE A 106 -15.37 7.72 -16.97
N ALA A 107 -16.09 7.38 -18.05
CA ALA A 107 -17.03 6.27 -18.07
C ALA A 107 -16.42 4.96 -17.53
N TYR A 108 -17.22 4.22 -16.76
CA TYR A 108 -16.87 2.95 -16.14
C TYR A 108 -18.03 1.95 -16.24
N GLU A 109 -17.73 0.67 -16.12
CA GLU A 109 -18.69 -0.43 -16.10
C GLU A 109 -18.38 -1.32 -14.88
N ILE A 110 -19.38 -1.51 -14.01
CA ILE A 110 -19.29 -2.44 -12.87
C ILE A 110 -20.08 -3.70 -13.20
N ARG A 111 -19.50 -4.85 -12.89
CA ARG A 111 -20.17 -6.15 -12.88
C ARG A 111 -19.87 -6.87 -11.57
N TYR A 112 -20.80 -7.72 -11.14
CA TYR A 112 -20.68 -8.47 -9.89
C TYR A 112 -20.30 -9.95 -10.14
N ASP A 113 -20.63 -10.48 -11.31
CA ASP A 113 -20.56 -11.90 -11.67
C ASP A 113 -19.70 -12.18 -12.92
N GLY A 114 -18.85 -11.22 -13.31
CA GLY A 114 -17.97 -11.39 -14.46
C GLY A 114 -17.16 -10.14 -14.81
N VAL A 115 -16.03 -10.31 -15.48
CA VAL A 115 -15.17 -9.18 -15.88
C VAL A 115 -15.81 -8.44 -17.07
N PRO A 116 -16.00 -7.10 -17.00
CA PRO A 116 -16.44 -6.32 -18.15
C PRO A 116 -15.51 -6.51 -19.36
N THR A 117 -16.08 -6.68 -20.55
CA THR A 117 -15.33 -6.96 -21.78
C THR A 117 -15.20 -5.77 -22.72
N GLY A 118 -15.97 -4.70 -22.49
CA GLY A 118 -15.91 -3.46 -23.28
C GLY A 118 -14.59 -2.70 -23.12
N THR A 119 -14.31 -1.82 -24.07
CA THR A 119 -13.12 -0.93 -24.07
C THR A 119 -13.46 0.55 -24.01
N ASP A 120 -14.73 0.91 -24.09
CA ASP A 120 -15.19 2.31 -24.07
C ASP A 120 -15.26 2.89 -22.65
N ALA A 121 -15.28 1.99 -21.65
CA ALA A 121 -15.38 2.28 -20.23
C ALA A 121 -14.33 1.50 -19.43
N PHE A 122 -13.93 2.04 -18.27
CA PHE A 122 -13.06 1.31 -17.36
C PHE A 122 -13.85 0.19 -16.66
N GLY A 123 -13.40 -1.05 -16.80
CA GLY A 123 -14.14 -2.20 -16.30
C GLY A 123 -13.71 -2.59 -14.88
N ILE A 124 -14.71 -2.76 -14.01
CA ILE A 124 -14.55 -3.18 -12.62
C ILE A 124 -15.38 -4.44 -12.38
N LEU A 125 -14.74 -5.50 -11.87
CA LEU A 125 -15.42 -6.63 -11.24
C LEU A 125 -15.53 -6.31 -9.74
N ASP A 126 -16.73 -5.99 -9.28
CA ASP A 126 -17.05 -5.66 -7.89
C ASP A 126 -17.74 -6.85 -7.22
N GLY A 127 -17.03 -7.97 -7.13
CA GLY A 127 -17.58 -9.25 -6.72
C GLY A 127 -16.64 -10.39 -7.11
N GLN A 128 -17.18 -11.59 -7.27
CA GLN A 128 -16.48 -12.76 -7.76
C GLN A 128 -17.36 -13.42 -8.82
N ILE A 129 -16.75 -14.20 -9.72
CA ILE A 129 -17.50 -14.92 -10.78
C ILE A 129 -18.66 -15.75 -10.20
N THR A 130 -18.53 -16.23 -8.96
CA THR A 130 -19.51 -17.10 -8.31
C THR A 130 -20.20 -16.50 -7.09
N ASP A 131 -19.78 -15.32 -6.62
CA ASP A 131 -20.33 -14.73 -5.39
C ASP A 131 -20.27 -13.19 -5.45
N THR A 132 -21.23 -12.55 -4.81
CA THR A 132 -21.35 -11.08 -4.74
C THR A 132 -20.93 -10.52 -3.39
N TYR A 133 -20.79 -11.37 -2.37
CA TYR A 133 -20.33 -10.96 -1.04
C TYR A 133 -19.05 -11.73 -0.69
N ILE A 134 -17.92 -11.03 -0.74
CA ILE A 134 -16.60 -11.65 -0.62
C ILE A 134 -16.03 -11.36 0.76
N GLU A 135 -15.86 -12.39 1.57
CA GLU A 135 -15.22 -12.26 2.87
C GLU A 135 -13.69 -12.25 2.70
N PRO A 136 -12.92 -11.70 3.66
CA PRO A 136 -11.47 -11.60 3.53
C PRO A 136 -10.76 -12.93 3.24
N GLN A 137 -11.34 -14.07 3.62
CA GLN A 137 -10.79 -15.40 3.38
C GLN A 137 -10.99 -15.94 1.95
N ASP A 138 -11.78 -15.27 1.12
CA ASP A 138 -12.10 -15.69 -0.25
C ASP A 138 -11.11 -15.13 -1.30
N TYR A 139 -10.00 -14.53 -0.83
CA TYR A 139 -8.92 -13.91 -1.63
C TYR A 139 -7.61 -14.70 -1.63
#